data_AF-A0A090V9Q9-F1
#
_entry.id   AF-A0A090V9Q9-F1
#
_cell.length_a   1.000
_cell.length_b   1.000
_cell.length_c   1.000
_cell.angle_alpha   90.00
_cell.angle_beta   90.00
_cell.angle_gamma   90.00
#
_symmetry.space_group_name_H-M   'P 1'
#
loop_
_entity.id
_entity.type
_entity.pdbx_description
1 polymer ?
#
loop_
_entity_poly.entity_id
_entity_poly.type
_entity_poly.pdbx_seq_one_letter_code
_entity_poly.pdbx_strand_id
1 'polypeptide(L)'
;MSCKNETKTAEVENNTPEIVKKETPSVANKTSKGTFLCKINGKDWSYTKASGIVLTHKKTGIVTAIVTFTKQLEKGKETLQLFL
;
A
#
# COMPACT_ATOMS: atom_id res chain seq x y z
N MET A 1 22.60 -1.92 -3.74
CA MET A 1 21.83 -0.70 -3.40
C MET A 1 21.28 -0.90 -1.99
N SER A 2 21.88 -0.25 -1.00
CA SER A 2 21.46 -0.33 0.41
C SER A 2 20.89 1.02 0.83
N CYS A 3 19.65 1.06 1.27
CA CYS A 3 19.10 2.23 1.95
C CYS A 3 19.34 2.05 3.45
N LYS A 4 20.35 2.74 3.97
CA LYS A 4 20.56 2.96 5.40
C LYS A 4 20.16 4.41 5.66
N ASN A 5 19.35 4.67 6.70
CA ASN A 5 19.48 5.79 7.62
C ASN A 5 18.37 5.78 8.68
N GLU A 6 18.84 5.75 9.93
CA GLU A 6 18.19 5.84 11.23
C GLU A 6 18.31 7.30 11.73
N THR A 7 17.22 7.96 12.09
CA THR A 7 16.82 8.41 13.46
C THR A 7 16.67 9.92 13.55
N LYS A 8 15.52 10.41 14.04
CA LYS A 8 15.50 11.55 14.97
C LYS A 8 14.20 11.62 15.78
N THR A 9 14.34 11.30 17.06
CA THR A 9 13.44 11.59 18.18
C THR A 9 13.29 13.10 18.37
N ALA A 10 12.07 13.56 18.64
CA ALA A 10 11.82 14.84 19.31
C ALA A 10 10.61 14.67 20.23
N GLU A 11 10.86 14.71 21.53
CA GLU A 11 9.88 14.87 22.60
C GLU A 11 9.47 16.35 22.68
N VAL A 12 8.17 16.65 22.79
CA VAL A 12 7.67 17.89 23.40
C VAL A 12 6.43 17.56 24.23
N GLU A 13 6.46 18.07 25.44
CA GLU A 13 5.62 17.81 26.61
C GLU A 13 4.28 18.57 26.59
N ASN A 14 3.22 17.81 26.95
CA ASN A 14 2.03 18.15 27.75
C ASN A 14 1.28 19.49 27.57
N ASN A 15 -0.02 19.41 27.25
CA ASN A 15 -1.13 20.11 27.96
C ASN A 15 -2.49 19.59 27.42
N THR A 16 -3.30 18.98 28.28
CA THR A 16 -4.76 18.73 28.10
C THR A 16 -5.51 19.68 29.06
N PRO A 17 -6.80 20.08 28.88
CA PRO A 17 -7.98 19.24 28.58
C PRO A 17 -8.85 19.80 27.43
N GLU A 18 -9.68 19.03 26.71
CA GLU A 18 -11.07 18.76 27.10
C GLU A 18 -11.69 17.70 26.17
N ILE A 19 -12.61 16.94 26.76
CA ILE A 19 -13.27 15.76 26.23
C ILE A 19 -14.36 16.18 25.23
N VAL A 20 -14.20 15.80 23.96
CA VAL A 20 -15.33 15.50 23.08
C VAL A 20 -15.17 14.05 22.65
N LYS A 21 -15.92 13.15 23.29
CA LYS A 21 -16.12 11.78 22.83
C LYS A 21 -16.79 11.83 21.45
N LYS A 22 -16.00 11.89 20.40
CA LYS A 22 -16.43 11.41 19.09
C LYS A 22 -16.11 9.92 19.12
N GLU A 23 -17.14 9.10 19.19
CA GLU A 23 -17.01 7.65 19.04
C GLU A 23 -16.34 7.38 17.70
N THR A 24 -15.03 7.17 17.74
CA THR A 24 -14.28 6.64 16.62
C THR A 24 -14.91 5.26 16.35
N PRO A 25 -15.48 4.98 15.18
CA PRO A 25 -15.79 3.60 14.86
C PRO A 25 -14.47 2.85 15.03
N SER A 26 -14.47 1.89 15.95
CA SER A 26 -13.36 0.95 16.13
C SER A 26 -13.14 0.31 14.77
N VAL A 27 -12.22 0.88 13.99
CA VAL A 27 -11.66 0.22 12.83
C VAL A 27 -10.91 -0.93 13.47
N ALA A 28 -11.60 -2.07 13.55
CA ALA A 28 -10.99 -3.33 13.86
C ALA A 28 -9.77 -3.40 12.93
N ASN A 29 -8.59 -3.15 13.49
CA ASN A 29 -7.32 -3.35 12.83
C ASN A 29 -7.19 -4.86 12.65
N LYS A 30 -7.94 -5.41 11.68
CA LYS A 30 -7.62 -6.66 11.05
C LYS A 30 -6.35 -6.34 10.29
N THR A 31 -5.22 -6.57 10.95
CA THR A 31 -3.88 -6.50 10.38
C THR A 31 -3.90 -7.29 9.09
N SER A 32 -4.14 -6.62 7.96
CA SER A 32 -4.04 -7.29 6.67
C SER A 32 -2.56 -7.59 6.52
N LYS A 33 -2.21 -8.85 6.25
CA LYS A 33 -0.82 -9.27 6.08
C LYS A 33 -0.21 -8.75 4.76
N GLY A 34 -0.71 -7.63 4.24
CA GLY A 34 -0.38 -7.10 2.93
C GLY A 34 -0.08 -5.61 2.98
N THR A 35 0.62 -5.14 1.96
CA THR A 35 0.93 -3.73 1.76
C THR A 35 -0.26 -3.03 1.11
N PHE A 36 -0.70 -1.92 1.68
CA PHE A 36 -1.75 -1.08 1.11
C PHE A 36 -1.35 -0.59 -0.28
N LEU A 37 -2.28 -0.64 -1.25
CA LEU A 37 -2.10 -0.10 -2.59
C LEU A 37 -3.03 1.07 -2.87
N CYS A 38 -4.34 0.84 -2.75
CA CYS A 38 -5.37 1.82 -3.09
C CYS A 38 -6.70 1.44 -2.42
N LYS A 39 -7.73 2.26 -2.65
CA LYS A 39 -9.11 1.94 -2.31
C LYS A 39 -9.87 1.52 -3.56
N ILE A 40 -10.55 0.39 -3.52
CA ILE A 40 -11.48 -0.05 -4.56
C ILE A 40 -12.87 -0.07 -3.95
N ASN A 41 -13.79 0.71 -4.53
CA ASN A 41 -15.16 0.85 -4.03
C ASN A 41 -15.23 1.24 -2.53
N GLY A 42 -14.35 2.17 -2.12
CA GLY A 42 -14.26 2.65 -0.73
C GLY A 42 -13.62 1.67 0.26
N LYS A 43 -13.23 0.46 -0.18
CA LYS A 43 -12.55 -0.53 0.65
C LYS A 43 -11.05 -0.55 0.36
N ASP A 44 -10.25 -0.66 1.40
CA ASP A 44 -8.80 -0.79 1.26
C ASP A 44 -8.45 -2.09 0.53
N TRP A 45 -7.63 -1.94 -0.51
CA TRP A 45 -7.06 -3.05 -1.24
C TRP A 45 -5.56 -3.10 -1.00
N SER A 46 -5.08 -4.30 -0.67
CA SER A 46 -3.69 -4.56 -0.29
C SER A 46 -3.15 -5.75 -1.07
N TYR A 47 -1.85 -5.76 -1.35
CA TYR A 47 -1.18 -6.87 -2.02
C TYR A 47 -0.21 -7.59 -1.07
N THR A 48 0.07 -8.84 -1.35
CA THR A 48 1.09 -9.64 -0.67
C THR A 48 2.32 -9.86 -1.55
N LYS A 49 2.19 -9.70 -2.88
CA LYS A 49 3.29 -9.78 -3.85
C LYS A 49 3.12 -8.72 -4.93
N ALA A 50 4.22 -8.10 -5.34
CA ALA A 50 4.28 -7.21 -6.49
C ALA A 50 5.34 -7.73 -7.48
N SER A 51 5.10 -7.54 -8.76
CA SER A 51 6.04 -7.83 -9.84
C SER A 51 5.85 -6.84 -10.98
N GLY A 52 6.91 -6.55 -11.73
CA GLY A 52 6.83 -5.67 -12.89
C GLY A 52 7.52 -6.29 -14.10
N ILE A 53 7.03 -5.93 -15.29
CA ILE A 53 7.72 -6.17 -16.57
C ILE A 53 7.79 -4.85 -17.33
N VAL A 54 8.93 -4.61 -17.99
CA VAL A 54 9.13 -3.49 -18.91
C VAL A 54 9.31 -4.07 -20.30
N LEU A 55 8.55 -3.55 -21.26
CA LEU A 55 8.52 -3.99 -22.64
C LEU A 55 8.88 -2.80 -23.54
N THR A 56 9.95 -2.95 -24.31
CA THR A 56 10.31 -1.96 -25.33
C THR A 56 9.85 -2.46 -26.70
N HIS A 57 8.94 -1.73 -27.34
CA HIS A 57 8.45 -2.03 -28.67
C HIS A 57 9.53 -1.69 -29.71
N LYS A 58 10.26 -2.70 -30.19
CA LYS A 58 11.41 -2.53 -31.10
C LYS A 58 11.17 -1.62 -32.32
N LYS A 59 9.95 -1.64 -32.88
CA LYS A 59 9.59 -0.87 -34.07
C LYS A 59 9.28 0.61 -33.78
N THR A 60 8.60 0.89 -32.68
CA THR A 60 8.11 2.24 -32.34
C THR A 60 8.98 2.95 -31.30
N GLY A 61 9.87 2.21 -30.63
CA GLY A 61 10.66 2.71 -29.50
C GLY A 61 9.84 2.94 -28.22
N ILE A 62 8.53 2.70 -28.25
CA ILE A 62 7.65 2.92 -27.10
C ILE A 62 8.02 1.93 -25.99
N VAL A 63 8.14 2.44 -24.77
CA VAL A 63 8.37 1.65 -23.57
C VAL A 63 7.07 1.58 -22.80
N THR A 64 6.63 0.35 -22.51
CA THR A 64 5.44 0.07 -21.71
C THR A 64 5.89 -0.65 -20.45
N ALA A 65 5.45 -0.18 -19.28
CA ALA A 65 5.67 -0.87 -18.02
C ALA A 65 4.35 -1.45 -17.50
N ILE A 66 4.37 -2.71 -17.09
CA ILE A 66 3.21 -3.38 -16.51
C ILE A 66 3.58 -3.79 -15.09
N VAL A 67 2.89 -3.21 -14.10
CA VAL A 67 3.06 -3.56 -12.69
C VAL A 67 1.87 -4.41 -12.26
N THR A 68 2.14 -5.62 -11.80
CA THR A 68 1.14 -6.57 -11.30
C THR A 68 1.23 -6.70 -9.79
N PHE A 69 0.13 -6.41 -9.11
CA PHE A 69 -0.05 -6.60 -7.67
C PHE A 69 -0.93 -7.82 -7.44
N THR A 70 -0.49 -8.74 -6.59
CA THR A 70 -1.23 -9.95 -6.23
C THR A 70 -1.53 -9.96 -4.74
N LYS A 71 -2.79 -10.19 -4.39
CA LYS A 71 -3.24 -10.46 -3.03
C LYS A 71 -3.54 -11.95 -2.90
N GLN A 72 -2.69 -12.66 -2.16
CA GLN A 72 -2.91 -14.06 -1.83
C GLN A 72 -4.03 -14.17 -0.79
N LEU A 73 -4.99 -15.05 -1.04
CA LEU A 73 -6.09 -15.39 -0.15
C LEU A 73 -5.94 -16.85 0.29
N GLU A 74 -6.59 -17.24 1.38
CA GLU A 74 -6.56 -18.65 1.84
C GLU A 74 -7.06 -19.63 0.76
N LYS A 75 -7.99 -19.17 -0.09
CA LYS A 75 -8.54 -19.94 -1.22
C LYS A 75 -8.51 -19.14 -2.50
N GLY A 76 -7.32 -18.76 -2.96
CA GLY A 76 -7.12 -18.17 -4.29
C GLY A 76 -6.23 -16.93 -4.29
N LYS A 77 -6.31 -16.16 -5.38
CA LYS A 77 -5.55 -14.92 -5.55
C LYS A 77 -6.36 -13.87 -6.30
N GLU A 78 -6.24 -12.63 -5.87
CA GLU A 78 -6.72 -11.46 -6.61
C GLU A 78 -5.52 -10.75 -7.25
N THR A 79 -5.68 -10.25 -8.47
CA THR A 79 -4.61 -9.54 -9.19
C THR A 79 -5.09 -8.22 -9.75
N LEU A 80 -4.27 -7.18 -9.60
CA LEU A 80 -4.44 -5.88 -10.24
C LEU A 80 -3.22 -5.59 -11.11
N GLN A 81 -3.45 -5.09 -12.32
CA GLN A 81 -2.40 -4.68 -13.24
C GLN A 81 -2.53 -3.19 -13.54
N LEU A 82 -1.43 -2.46 -13.39
CA LEU A 82 -1.28 -1.08 -13.81
C LEU A 82 -0.41 -1.07 -15.07
N PHE A 83 -0.90 -0.41 -16.11
CA PHE A 83 -0.19 -0.17 -17.36
C PHE A 83 0.31 1.27 -17.34
N LEU A 84 1.62 1.44 -17.48
CA LEU A 84 2.36 2.69 -17.39
C LEU A 84 3.08 2.97 -18.72
#